data_AF-A0AAD5U6Z9-F1
#
_entry.id   AF-A0AAD5U6Z9-F1
#
_cell.length_a   1.000
_cell.length_b   1.000
_cell.length_c   1.000
_cell.angle_alpha   90.00
_cell.angle_beta   90.00
_cell.angle_gamma   90.00
#
_symmetry.space_group_name_H-M   'P 1'
#
loop_
_entity.id
_entity.type
_entity.pdbx_description
1 polymer ?
#
loop_
_entity_poly.entity_id
_entity_poly.type
_entity_poly.pdbx_seq_one_letter_code
_entity_poly.pdbx_strand_id
1 'polypeptide(L)'
;LFIGESPNITIGNIEVEDVCTNLYENISEKPTGWKESVELLQKEIKEDKIPTPGEKTEGWKMDAHKNLPGFVQLYNKIPEADWYIMLDDDTYMFFGNLDVLLKKYNPNHDHYFGTGTLFNGCDGVTKFGEGPEFAHGGSGIVISRSAMKKMVKNSKKCIKQYRDCWAGDVRTSLCLRDQGILLKSLPGFNNFTPDKFTFNIYDKKNEYELDLNRKGNDFKNLYCSTANLCQKICTEHQSCVAWTFEDQRCWLKDGIPEGEFSIGSISGVLFKKYSCEAV
;
A
#
# COMPACT_ATOMS: atom_id res chain seq x y z
N LEU A 1 -18.07 -2.31 3.89
CA LEU A 1 -18.23 -1.85 5.28
C LEU A 1 -17.48 -0.54 5.38
N PHE A 2 -18.16 0.55 5.70
CA PHE A 2 -17.47 1.79 6.07
C PHE A 2 -17.35 1.82 7.59
N ILE A 3 -16.18 2.19 8.10
CA ILE A 3 -15.92 2.34 9.53
C ILE A 3 -15.63 3.82 9.83
N GLY A 4 -15.99 4.27 11.03
CA GLY A 4 -15.78 5.64 11.45
C GLY A 4 -15.78 5.79 12.97
N GLU A 5 -15.88 7.03 13.42
CA GLU A 5 -15.80 7.41 14.84
C GLU A 5 -17.08 8.08 15.38
N SER A 6 -18.17 8.02 14.60
CA SER A 6 -19.44 8.60 14.99
C SER A 6 -20.60 7.73 14.49
N PRO A 7 -21.60 7.45 15.33
CA PRO A 7 -22.77 6.68 14.91
C PRO A 7 -23.68 7.53 14.01
N ASN A 8 -24.53 6.85 13.23
CA ASN A 8 -25.55 7.47 12.38
C ASN A 8 -25.04 8.30 11.19
N ILE A 9 -23.77 8.12 10.78
CA ILE A 9 -23.28 8.66 9.51
C ILE A 9 -23.63 7.69 8.38
N THR A 10 -24.08 8.21 7.25
CA THR A 10 -24.37 7.40 6.05
C THR A 10 -23.58 7.91 4.85
N ILE A 11 -23.07 6.98 4.04
CA ILE A 11 -22.46 7.27 2.74
C ILE A 11 -23.36 6.63 1.69
N GLY A 12 -24.17 7.46 1.02
CA GLY A 12 -25.26 6.99 0.18
C GLY A 12 -26.29 6.19 0.99
N ASN A 13 -26.43 4.90 0.69
CA ASN A 13 -27.33 3.98 1.40
C ASN A 13 -26.61 3.06 2.40
N ILE A 14 -25.33 3.31 2.68
CA ILE A 14 -24.51 2.47 3.57
C ILE A 14 -24.26 3.23 4.87
N GLU A 15 -24.64 2.61 5.99
CA GLU A 15 -24.34 3.11 7.33
C GLU A 15 -22.84 2.93 7.65
N VAL A 16 -22.23 3.97 8.21
CA VAL A 16 -20.86 3.93 8.71
C VAL A 16 -20.89 3.32 10.11
N GLU A 17 -20.08 2.29 10.32
CA GLU A 17 -19.98 1.65 11.62
C GLU A 17 -19.00 2.35 12.52
N ASP A 18 -19.52 2.83 13.65
CA ASP A 18 -18.71 3.38 14.71
C ASP A 18 -17.93 2.28 15.44
N VAL A 19 -16.61 2.29 15.23
CA VAL A 19 -15.68 1.34 15.85
C VAL A 19 -14.85 1.99 16.96
N CYS A 20 -15.09 3.28 17.24
CA CYS A 20 -14.29 4.06 18.18
C CYS A 20 -15.07 4.41 19.45
N THR A 21 -16.25 5.03 19.37
CA THR A 21 -16.86 5.75 20.52
C THR A 21 -16.91 4.93 21.80
N ASN A 22 -17.29 3.65 21.69
CA ASN A 22 -17.47 2.76 22.83
C ASN A 22 -16.21 1.93 23.18
N LEU A 23 -15.14 2.05 22.39
CA LEU A 23 -13.94 1.22 22.51
C LEU A 23 -13.18 1.46 23.83
N TYR A 24 -13.19 2.70 24.32
CA TYR A 24 -12.45 3.14 25.50
C TYR A 24 -13.34 3.56 26.68
N GLU A 25 -14.66 3.37 26.62
CA GLU A 25 -15.58 3.81 27.68
C GLU A 25 -15.26 3.22 29.05
N ASN A 26 -14.77 1.97 29.08
CA ASN A 26 -14.44 1.25 30.30
C ASN A 26 -12.95 1.35 30.69
N ILE A 27 -12.18 2.23 30.03
CA ILE A 27 -10.76 2.44 30.33
C ILE A 27 -10.64 3.70 31.18
N SER A 28 -10.09 3.57 32.40
CA SER A 28 -9.97 4.65 33.38
C SER A 28 -9.16 5.85 32.87
N GLU A 29 -8.20 5.60 31.98
CA GLU A 29 -7.42 6.62 31.27
C GLU A 29 -7.69 6.51 29.77
N LYS A 30 -8.48 7.46 29.25
CA LYS A 30 -8.73 7.56 27.81
C LYS A 30 -7.45 8.00 27.08
N PRO A 31 -7.26 7.62 25.81
CA PRO A 31 -6.11 8.05 25.01
C PRO A 31 -6.00 9.58 24.91
N THR A 32 -4.78 10.09 24.80
CA THR A 32 -4.50 11.53 24.61
C THR A 32 -5.18 12.07 23.34
N GLY A 33 -5.91 13.19 23.43
CA GLY A 33 -6.64 13.80 22.31
C GLY A 33 -8.07 13.27 22.08
N TRP A 34 -8.47 12.20 22.79
CA TRP A 34 -9.79 11.56 22.61
C TRP A 34 -11.00 12.49 22.80
N LYS A 35 -11.03 13.26 23.90
CA LYS A 35 -12.17 14.15 24.20
C LYS A 35 -12.26 15.32 23.23
N GLU A 36 -11.11 15.90 22.90
CA GLU A 36 -11.00 17.08 22.04
C GLU A 36 -11.49 16.78 20.62
N SER A 37 -11.09 15.64 20.04
CA SER A 37 -11.53 15.25 18.70
C SER A 37 -13.04 14.96 18.61
N VAL A 38 -13.62 14.25 19.58
CA VAL A 38 -15.06 13.94 19.59
C VAL A 38 -15.90 15.20 19.78
N GLU A 39 -15.50 16.09 20.68
CA GLU A 39 -16.20 17.36 20.93
C GLU A 39 -16.09 18.32 19.73
N LEU A 40 -14.94 18.37 19.05
CA LEU A 40 -14.74 19.13 17.82
C LEU A 40 -15.64 18.61 16.69
N LEU A 41 -15.67 17.31 16.44
CA LEU A 41 -16.51 16.70 15.40
C LEU A 41 -18.00 16.96 15.67
N GLN A 42 -18.45 16.78 16.91
CA GLN A 42 -19.84 17.08 17.29
C GLN A 42 -20.19 18.55 17.11
N LYS A 43 -19.24 19.46 17.34
CA LYS A 43 -19.43 20.90 17.13
C LYS A 43 -19.51 21.24 15.64
N GLU A 44 -18.65 20.68 14.80
CA GLU A 44 -18.64 20.92 13.35
C GLU A 44 -19.91 20.39 12.68
N ILE A 45 -20.37 19.19 13.07
CA ILE A 45 -21.66 18.61 12.63
C ILE A 45 -22.84 19.52 13.01
N LYS A 46 -22.84 20.09 14.23
CA LYS A 46 -23.90 21.01 14.69
C LYS A 46 -23.90 22.34 13.94
N GLU A 47 -22.74 22.79 13.47
CA GLU A 47 -22.58 24.04 12.73
C GLU A 47 -22.81 23.88 11.21
N ASP A 48 -23.18 22.68 10.74
CA ASP A 48 -23.39 22.32 9.33
C ASP A 48 -22.19 22.69 8.43
N LYS A 49 -21.00 22.76 9.05
CA LYS A 49 -19.75 22.95 8.34
C LYS A 49 -19.30 21.58 7.88
N ILE A 50 -19.26 21.38 6.56
CA ILE A 50 -18.53 20.24 5.98
C ILE A 50 -17.08 20.43 6.40
N PRO A 51 -16.51 19.57 7.27
CA PRO A 51 -15.11 19.68 7.65
C PRO A 51 -14.30 19.46 6.38
N THR A 52 -13.51 20.44 5.96
CA THR A 52 -12.56 20.22 4.86
C THR A 52 -11.41 19.39 5.45
N PRO A 53 -11.18 18.14 5.00
CA PRO A 53 -10.05 17.36 5.45
C PRO A 53 -8.76 18.12 5.14
N GLY A 54 -7.88 18.25 6.13
CA GLY A 54 -6.64 19.00 5.95
C GLY A 54 -5.72 18.91 7.16
N GLU A 55 -4.45 19.28 6.97
CA GLU A 55 -3.37 19.18 7.96
C GLU A 55 -3.64 19.90 9.29
N LYS A 56 -4.61 20.83 9.30
CA LYS A 56 -5.03 21.58 10.50
C LYS A 56 -6.06 20.86 11.35
N THR A 57 -6.68 19.80 10.83
CA THR A 57 -7.61 18.96 11.60
C THR A 57 -6.82 17.83 12.26
N GLU A 58 -6.99 17.64 13.56
CA GLU A 58 -6.35 16.54 14.30
C GLU A 58 -7.12 15.21 14.13
N GLY A 59 -7.86 15.04 13.03
CA GLY A 59 -8.65 13.83 12.74
C GLY A 59 -7.80 12.56 12.74
N TRP A 60 -6.54 12.68 12.30
CA TRP A 60 -5.55 11.60 12.32
C TRP A 60 -5.30 11.01 13.72
N LYS A 61 -5.49 11.78 14.80
CA LYS A 61 -5.32 11.28 16.17
C LYS A 61 -6.32 10.17 16.48
N MET A 62 -7.54 10.29 15.95
CA MET A 62 -8.59 9.30 16.12
C MET A 62 -8.50 8.16 15.10
N ASP A 63 -7.91 8.41 13.91
CA ASP A 63 -7.68 7.37 12.90
C ASP A 63 -6.85 6.20 13.46
N ALA A 64 -5.91 6.48 14.36
CA ALA A 64 -5.14 5.45 15.06
C ALA A 64 -6.01 4.39 15.76
N HIS A 65 -7.23 4.75 16.11
CA HIS A 65 -8.21 3.91 16.80
C HIS A 65 -9.20 3.23 15.87
N LYS A 66 -9.05 3.33 14.54
CA LYS A 66 -9.99 2.75 13.56
C LYS A 66 -9.52 1.41 12.98
N ASN A 67 -8.25 1.27 12.58
CA ASN A 67 -7.81 0.08 11.81
C ASN A 67 -8.02 -1.25 12.55
N LEU A 68 -7.39 -1.43 13.72
CA LEU A 68 -7.48 -2.70 14.47
C LEU A 68 -8.93 -3.04 14.88
N PRO A 69 -9.71 -2.10 15.47
CA PRO A 69 -11.13 -2.32 15.76
C PRO A 69 -11.99 -2.56 14.52
N GLY A 70 -11.69 -1.89 13.40
CA GLY A 70 -12.35 -2.08 12.12
C GLY A 70 -12.17 -3.49 11.58
N PHE A 71 -10.96 -4.06 11.68
CA PHE A 71 -10.72 -5.46 11.34
C PHE A 71 -11.47 -6.44 12.25
N VAL A 72 -11.52 -6.15 13.56
CA VAL A 72 -12.33 -6.94 14.51
C VAL A 72 -13.80 -6.92 14.11
N GLN A 73 -14.32 -5.74 13.76
CA GLN A 73 -15.71 -5.59 13.33
C GLN A 73 -16.01 -6.32 12.02
N LEU A 74 -15.10 -6.25 11.05
CA LEU A 74 -15.21 -6.97 9.78
C LEU A 74 -15.21 -8.50 10.01
N TYR A 75 -14.33 -9.00 10.89
CA TYR A 75 -14.31 -10.41 11.26
C TYR A 75 -15.59 -10.87 11.96
N ASN A 76 -16.12 -10.08 12.90
CA ASN A 76 -17.35 -10.42 13.61
C ASN A 76 -18.55 -10.53 12.67
N LYS A 77 -18.60 -9.73 11.60
CA LYS A 77 -19.66 -9.80 10.59
C LYS A 77 -19.52 -10.98 9.65
N ILE A 78 -18.31 -11.27 9.19
CA ILE A 78 -18.05 -12.27 8.16
C ILE A 78 -16.85 -13.13 8.58
N PRO A 79 -16.99 -14.00 9.60
CA PRO A 79 -15.87 -14.77 10.16
C PRO A 79 -15.31 -15.85 9.21
N GLU A 80 -16.08 -16.20 8.19
CA GLU A 80 -15.73 -17.22 7.19
C GLU A 80 -15.10 -16.63 5.91
N ALA A 81 -14.90 -15.31 5.83
CA ALA A 81 -14.24 -14.70 4.67
C ALA A 81 -12.80 -15.22 4.54
N ASP A 82 -12.37 -15.53 3.32
CA ASP A 82 -11.01 -16.00 3.06
C ASP A 82 -9.97 -14.88 3.28
N TRP A 83 -10.33 -13.65 2.91
CA TRP A 83 -9.47 -12.48 2.96
C TRP A 83 -10.20 -11.28 3.54
N TYR A 84 -9.51 -10.56 4.43
CA TYR A 84 -9.95 -9.32 5.05
C TYR A 84 -9.10 -8.19 4.52
N ILE A 85 -9.73 -7.16 3.97
CA ILE A 85 -9.05 -6.08 3.28
C ILE A 85 -9.50 -4.75 3.89
N MET A 86 -8.54 -3.88 4.18
CA MET A 86 -8.79 -2.50 4.60
C MET A 86 -8.10 -1.54 3.63
N LEU A 87 -8.81 -0.47 3.28
CA LEU A 87 -8.39 0.59 2.39
C LEU A 87 -8.77 1.93 3.01
N ASP A 88 -7.95 2.95 2.77
CA ASP A 88 -8.32 4.34 3.03
C ASP A 88 -9.25 4.85 1.91
N ASP A 89 -10.01 5.91 2.17
CA ASP A 89 -11.04 6.43 1.25
C ASP A 89 -10.47 7.20 0.04
N ASP A 90 -9.17 7.48 0.05
CA ASP A 90 -8.38 8.01 -1.05
C ASP A 90 -7.63 6.91 -1.85
N THR A 91 -7.85 5.64 -1.52
CA THR A 91 -7.17 4.49 -2.14
C THR A 91 -8.07 3.77 -3.15
N TYR A 92 -7.52 3.47 -4.34
CA TYR A 92 -8.22 2.70 -5.37
C TYR A 92 -7.68 1.26 -5.48
N MET A 93 -8.58 0.30 -5.69
CA MET A 93 -8.25 -1.13 -5.80
C MET A 93 -8.67 -1.73 -7.14
N PHE A 94 -7.71 -2.38 -7.80
CA PHE A 94 -7.97 -3.23 -8.97
C PHE A 94 -8.29 -4.66 -8.55
N PHE A 95 -9.58 -4.96 -8.32
CA PHE A 95 -10.02 -6.26 -7.81
C PHE A 95 -9.54 -7.46 -8.63
N GLY A 96 -9.50 -7.35 -9.97
CA GLY A 96 -9.01 -8.44 -10.83
C GLY A 96 -7.53 -8.77 -10.57
N ASN A 97 -6.70 -7.76 -10.36
CA ASN A 97 -5.28 -7.96 -10.05
C ASN A 97 -5.11 -8.57 -8.65
N LEU A 98 -5.90 -8.09 -7.68
CA LEU A 98 -5.87 -8.62 -6.33
C LEU A 98 -6.31 -10.09 -6.29
N ASP A 99 -7.36 -10.47 -7.02
CA ASP A 99 -7.81 -11.86 -7.12
C ASP A 99 -6.72 -12.78 -7.68
N VAL A 100 -6.04 -12.39 -8.77
CA VAL A 100 -4.91 -13.14 -9.34
C VAL A 100 -3.76 -13.27 -8.35
N LEU A 101 -3.49 -12.23 -7.55
CA LEU A 101 -2.44 -12.25 -6.54
C LEU A 101 -2.78 -13.19 -5.38
N LEU A 102 -3.99 -13.08 -4.83
CA LEU A 102 -4.41 -13.83 -3.64
C LEU A 102 -4.67 -15.31 -3.92
N LYS A 103 -5.04 -15.69 -5.15
CA LYS A 103 -5.16 -17.10 -5.59
C LYS A 103 -3.89 -17.92 -5.42
N LYS A 104 -2.73 -17.28 -5.29
CA LYS A 104 -1.43 -17.95 -5.06
C LYS A 104 -1.24 -18.41 -3.61
N TYR A 105 -2.14 -18.02 -2.71
CA TYR A 105 -2.00 -18.21 -1.26
C TYR A 105 -3.21 -18.94 -0.67
N ASN A 106 -2.96 -19.79 0.33
CA ASN A 106 -4.03 -20.49 1.04
C ASN A 106 -4.53 -19.61 2.21
N PRO A 107 -5.80 -19.18 2.23
CA PRO A 107 -6.34 -18.32 3.29
C PRO A 107 -6.39 -18.99 4.68
N ASN A 108 -6.22 -20.32 4.75
CA ASN A 108 -6.10 -21.06 6.00
C ASN A 108 -4.68 -21.05 6.60
N HIS A 109 -3.71 -20.44 5.91
CA HIS A 109 -2.37 -20.17 6.45
C HIS A 109 -2.26 -18.71 6.87
N ASP A 110 -1.32 -18.41 7.76
CA ASP A 110 -1.14 -17.05 8.25
C ASP A 110 -0.47 -16.17 7.21
N HIS A 111 -1.25 -15.22 6.69
CA HIS A 111 -0.82 -14.22 5.74
C HIS A 111 -1.26 -12.83 6.16
N TYR A 112 -0.31 -11.91 6.09
CA TYR A 112 -0.45 -10.48 6.27
C TYR A 112 0.33 -9.79 5.14
N PHE A 113 -0.37 -9.08 4.26
CA PHE A 113 0.17 -8.48 3.05
C PHE A 113 -0.09 -6.98 2.99
N GLY A 114 0.79 -6.28 2.27
CA GLY A 114 0.73 -4.85 2.00
C GLY A 114 2.06 -4.38 1.41
N THR A 115 2.28 -3.07 1.42
CA THR A 115 3.61 -2.50 1.17
C THR A 115 4.32 -2.23 2.48
N GLY A 116 5.59 -2.64 2.56
CA GLY A 116 6.39 -2.54 3.78
C GLY A 116 6.79 -1.10 4.07
N THR A 117 6.58 -0.67 5.30
CA THR A 117 7.13 0.56 5.85
C THR A 117 7.73 0.25 7.23
N LEU A 118 8.74 1.01 7.62
CA LEU A 118 9.40 0.90 8.92
C LEU A 118 8.90 2.02 9.84
N PHE A 119 8.87 1.77 11.14
CA PHE A 119 8.41 2.76 12.12
C PHE A 119 9.44 2.97 13.23
N ASN A 120 9.18 4.01 14.02
CA ASN A 120 9.85 4.28 15.28
C ASN A 120 8.78 4.48 16.37
N GLY A 121 9.02 3.99 17.58
CA GLY A 121 8.12 4.13 18.72
C GLY A 121 7.13 2.97 18.90
N CYS A 122 6.12 3.18 19.75
CA CYS A 122 4.99 2.27 20.02
C CYS A 122 5.24 0.96 20.79
N ASP A 123 6.45 0.39 20.75
CA ASP A 123 6.77 -0.88 21.43
C ASP A 123 8.17 -0.92 22.06
N GLY A 124 8.75 0.26 22.31
CA GLY A 124 10.09 0.41 22.87
C GLY A 124 11.21 0.52 21.83
N VAL A 125 10.90 0.37 20.54
CA VAL A 125 11.82 0.74 19.45
C VAL A 125 12.02 2.26 19.47
N THR A 126 13.28 2.70 19.55
CA THR A 126 13.64 4.14 19.63
C THR A 126 14.32 4.69 18.39
N LYS A 127 14.64 3.82 17.43
CA LYS A 127 15.27 4.18 16.17
C LYS A 127 14.46 3.68 14.98
N PHE A 128 14.29 4.57 14.01
CA PHE A 128 13.62 4.25 12.76
C PHE A 128 14.36 3.12 12.03
N GLY A 129 13.62 2.10 11.60
CA GLY A 129 14.16 0.95 10.88
C GLY A 129 14.71 -0.18 11.73
N GLU A 130 14.75 -0.03 13.06
CA GLU A 130 15.05 -1.16 13.97
C GLU A 130 13.79 -1.96 14.32
N GLY A 131 12.60 -1.39 14.11
CA GLY A 131 11.32 -2.07 14.27
C GLY A 131 10.97 -2.95 13.05
N PRO A 132 10.01 -3.88 13.19
CA PRO A 132 9.56 -4.71 12.08
C PRO A 132 8.85 -3.88 11.01
N GLU A 133 8.78 -4.42 9.80
CA GLU A 133 7.94 -3.84 8.76
C GLU A 133 6.44 -3.95 9.12
N PHE A 134 5.67 -2.93 8.74
CA PHE A 134 4.21 -2.95 8.78
C PHE A 134 3.63 -2.60 7.40
N ALA A 135 2.43 -3.11 7.11
CA ALA A 135 1.70 -2.71 5.93
C ALA A 135 1.19 -1.28 6.11
N HIS A 136 1.63 -0.38 5.22
CA HIS A 136 1.16 1.00 5.18
C HIS A 136 -0.36 1.08 4.91
N GLY A 137 -1.11 1.81 5.73
CA GLY A 137 -2.58 1.92 5.67
C GLY A 137 -3.12 2.32 4.30
N GLY A 138 -2.68 3.47 3.78
CA GLY A 138 -3.11 4.01 2.49
C GLY A 138 -2.63 3.24 1.25
N SER A 139 -1.91 2.14 1.44
CA SER A 139 -1.55 1.22 0.35
C SER A 139 -2.44 -0.01 0.28
N GLY A 140 -3.32 -0.15 1.27
CA GLY A 140 -4.14 -1.32 1.47
C GLY A 140 -3.45 -2.39 2.32
N ILE A 141 -4.24 -2.96 3.22
CA ILE A 141 -3.83 -4.03 4.12
C ILE A 141 -4.68 -5.27 3.83
N VAL A 142 -4.03 -6.42 3.66
CA VAL A 142 -4.73 -7.71 3.45
C VAL A 142 -4.32 -8.73 4.51
N ILE A 143 -5.31 -9.36 5.14
CA ILE A 143 -5.11 -10.36 6.19
C ILE A 143 -5.93 -11.60 5.83
N SER A 144 -5.29 -12.76 5.83
CA SER A 144 -5.97 -14.07 5.64
C SER A 144 -6.90 -14.43 6.80
N ARG A 145 -7.84 -15.34 6.56
CA ARG A 145 -8.72 -15.90 7.60
C ARG A 145 -8.00 -16.44 8.82
N SER A 146 -6.96 -17.25 8.63
CA SER A 146 -6.19 -17.80 9.76
C SER A 146 -5.53 -16.69 10.59
N ALA A 147 -4.87 -15.75 9.92
CA ALA A 147 -4.22 -14.62 10.60
C ALA A 147 -5.23 -13.74 11.34
N MET A 148 -6.36 -13.42 10.71
CA MET A 148 -7.42 -12.60 11.29
C MET A 148 -7.97 -13.24 12.56
N LYS A 149 -8.29 -14.54 12.52
CA LYS A 149 -8.79 -15.29 13.68
C LYS A 149 -7.84 -15.23 14.88
N LYS A 150 -6.51 -15.33 14.64
CA LYS A 150 -5.49 -15.23 15.69
C LYS A 150 -5.38 -13.82 16.26
N MET A 151 -5.41 -12.80 15.40
CA MET A 151 -5.37 -11.39 15.80
C MET A 151 -6.59 -11.01 16.65
N VAL A 152 -7.80 -11.35 16.18
CA VAL A 152 -9.06 -10.99 16.86
C VAL A 152 -9.15 -11.59 18.26
N LYS A 153 -8.64 -12.82 18.46
CA LYS A 153 -8.60 -13.47 19.78
C LYS A 153 -7.85 -12.65 20.83
N ASN A 154 -6.86 -11.85 20.43
CA ASN A 154 -6.03 -11.04 21.32
C ASN A 154 -6.25 -9.53 21.16
N SER A 155 -7.22 -9.12 20.32
CA SER A 155 -7.44 -7.72 19.95
C SER A 155 -7.66 -6.81 21.15
N LYS A 156 -8.45 -7.22 22.15
CA LYS A 156 -8.68 -6.45 23.38
C LYS A 156 -7.37 -6.12 24.13
N LYS A 157 -6.44 -7.07 24.19
CA LYS A 157 -5.11 -6.86 24.79
C LYS A 157 -4.31 -5.86 23.95
N CYS A 158 -4.24 -6.07 22.63
CA CYS A 158 -3.52 -5.20 21.71
C CYS A 158 -4.04 -3.75 21.72
N ILE A 159 -5.37 -3.57 21.69
CA ILE A 159 -6.04 -2.25 21.72
C ILE A 159 -5.63 -1.47 22.98
N LYS A 160 -5.51 -2.15 24.12
CA LYS A 160 -5.04 -1.52 25.36
C LYS A 160 -3.53 -1.29 25.36
N GLN A 161 -2.75 -2.27 24.92
CA GLN A 161 -1.29 -2.26 24.94
C GLN A 161 -0.70 -1.18 24.02
N TYR A 162 -1.29 -0.98 22.84
CA TYR A 162 -0.81 -0.04 21.82
C TYR A 162 -1.67 1.22 21.70
N ARG A 163 -2.50 1.51 22.71
CA ARG A 163 -3.45 2.64 22.71
C ARG A 163 -2.80 4.02 22.52
N ASP A 164 -1.52 4.14 22.85
CA ASP A 164 -0.76 5.39 22.81
C ASP A 164 0.13 5.47 21.55
N CYS A 165 0.11 4.45 20.69
CA CYS A 165 0.78 4.48 19.39
C CYS A 165 0.01 5.40 18.45
N TRP A 166 0.66 6.36 17.80
CA TRP A 166 -0.05 7.37 17.00
C TRP A 166 -0.60 6.85 15.66
N ALA A 167 -0.18 5.66 15.19
CA ALA A 167 -0.54 5.13 13.87
C ALA A 167 -1.35 3.82 13.99
N GLY A 168 -2.51 3.75 13.33
CA GLY A 168 -3.47 2.64 13.46
C GLY A 168 -3.06 1.36 12.73
N ASP A 169 -2.41 1.51 11.57
CA ASP A 169 -1.79 0.43 10.82
C ASP A 169 -0.62 -0.22 11.59
N VAL A 170 0.21 0.58 12.26
CA VAL A 170 1.26 0.10 13.17
C VAL A 170 0.66 -0.70 14.31
N ARG A 171 -0.42 -0.23 14.96
CA ARG A 171 -1.12 -1.00 16.03
C ARG A 171 -1.62 -2.35 15.54
N THR A 172 -2.14 -2.40 14.30
CA THR A 172 -2.60 -3.64 13.67
C THR A 172 -1.42 -4.59 13.43
N SER A 173 -0.33 -4.10 12.86
CA SER A 173 0.91 -4.86 12.64
C SER A 173 1.50 -5.41 13.93
N LEU A 174 1.60 -4.59 14.97
CA LEU A 174 2.08 -5.01 16.28
C LEU A 174 1.21 -6.13 16.88
N CYS A 175 -0.11 -6.05 16.73
CA CYS A 175 -1.01 -7.11 17.18
C CYS A 175 -0.82 -8.43 16.41
N LEU A 176 -0.63 -8.36 15.09
CA LEU A 176 -0.31 -9.52 14.25
C LEU A 176 1.05 -10.13 14.63
N ARG A 177 2.05 -9.29 14.87
CA ARG A 177 3.38 -9.70 15.30
C ARG A 177 3.37 -10.41 16.65
N ASP A 178 2.57 -9.92 17.60
CA ASP A 178 2.38 -10.59 18.90
C ASP A 178 1.81 -12.02 18.75
N GLN A 179 1.23 -12.35 17.59
CA GLN A 179 0.79 -13.70 17.21
C GLN A 179 1.80 -14.47 16.33
N GLY A 180 2.99 -13.91 16.10
CA GLY A 180 4.02 -14.48 15.23
C GLY A 180 3.77 -14.27 13.74
N ILE A 181 2.87 -13.36 13.37
CA ILE A 181 2.48 -13.10 11.98
C ILE A 181 3.19 -11.83 11.51
N LEU A 182 4.19 -12.00 10.65
CA LEU A 182 4.98 -10.89 10.10
C LEU A 182 4.45 -10.47 8.73
N LEU A 183 4.70 -9.21 8.38
CA LEU A 183 4.38 -8.70 7.06
C LEU A 183 5.11 -9.50 5.98
N LYS A 184 4.39 -9.85 4.93
CA LYS A 184 4.96 -10.24 3.64
C LYS A 184 4.61 -9.17 2.61
N SER A 185 5.59 -8.33 2.28
CA SER A 185 5.47 -7.32 1.24
C SER A 185 5.22 -7.97 -0.13
N LEU A 186 4.22 -7.50 -0.86
CA LEU A 186 3.84 -8.01 -2.19
C LEU A 186 3.83 -6.88 -3.23
N PRO A 187 4.17 -7.17 -4.50
CA PRO A 187 4.02 -6.19 -5.57
C PRO A 187 2.53 -5.86 -5.80
N GLY A 188 2.26 -4.63 -6.25
CA GLY A 188 0.90 -4.14 -6.51
C GLY A 188 0.26 -3.36 -5.36
N PHE A 189 0.93 -3.29 -4.20
CA PHE A 189 0.58 -2.40 -3.09
C PHE A 189 1.45 -1.15 -3.14
N ASN A 190 0.81 0.00 -3.23
CA ASN A 190 1.42 1.23 -3.72
C ASN A 190 1.24 2.35 -2.67
N ASN A 191 2.32 2.92 -2.14
CA ASN A 191 2.29 4.03 -1.15
C ASN A 191 2.52 5.40 -1.78
N PHE A 192 2.55 5.47 -3.10
CA PHE A 192 2.64 6.71 -3.86
C PHE A 192 1.38 6.86 -4.72
N THR A 193 0.96 8.10 -4.93
CA THR A 193 -0.15 8.42 -5.81
C THR A 193 0.18 8.07 -7.27
N PRO A 194 -0.80 7.78 -8.14
CA PRO A 194 -0.57 7.42 -9.54
C PRO A 194 0.35 8.38 -10.33
N ASP A 195 0.32 9.68 -10.02
CA ASP A 195 1.18 10.71 -10.61
C ASP A 195 2.64 10.65 -10.12
N LYS A 196 2.85 10.13 -8.91
CA LYS A 196 4.16 9.79 -8.35
C LYS A 196 4.57 8.35 -8.69
N PHE A 197 3.62 7.54 -9.15
CA PHE A 197 3.81 6.32 -9.94
C PHE A 197 4.26 6.64 -11.37
N THR A 198 5.19 7.58 -11.53
CA THR A 198 6.38 7.16 -12.23
C THR A 198 7.00 6.13 -11.32
N PHE A 199 6.69 4.84 -11.55
CA PHE A 199 7.61 3.79 -11.13
C PHE A 199 9.02 4.38 -11.26
N ASN A 200 9.88 4.20 -10.27
CA ASN A 200 11.30 4.53 -10.42
C ASN A 200 11.96 3.72 -11.55
N ILE A 201 11.18 3.06 -12.42
CA ILE A 201 11.49 2.54 -13.73
C ILE A 201 11.25 3.56 -14.85
N TYR A 202 11.02 4.86 -14.65
CA TYR A 202 10.98 5.80 -15.79
C TYR A 202 11.66 7.14 -15.55
N ASP A 203 12.87 7.31 -16.09
CA ASP A 203 13.55 8.60 -16.16
C ASP A 203 12.92 9.43 -17.29
N LYS A 204 12.03 10.34 -16.93
CA LYS A 204 11.32 11.21 -17.88
C LYS A 204 12.25 12.12 -18.69
N LYS A 205 13.42 12.49 -18.16
CA LYS A 205 14.36 13.38 -18.85
C LYS A 205 15.06 12.65 -20.00
N ASN A 206 15.41 11.39 -19.78
CA ASN A 206 16.15 10.58 -20.75
C ASN A 206 15.29 9.54 -21.48
N GLU A 207 14.01 9.43 -21.11
CA GLU A 207 13.07 8.40 -21.59
C GLU A 207 13.58 6.98 -21.32
N TYR A 208 14.17 6.75 -20.14
CA TYR A 208 14.73 5.45 -19.76
C TYR A 208 13.83 4.68 -18.85
N GLU A 209 13.90 3.37 -18.95
CA GLU A 209 13.29 2.44 -18.03
C GLU A 209 14.31 1.89 -17.03
N LEU A 210 14.41 2.49 -15.84
CA LEU A 210 15.41 2.11 -14.84
C LEU A 210 15.05 0.80 -14.11
N ASP A 211 16.07 0.07 -13.64
CA ASP A 211 15.95 -1.22 -12.95
C ASP A 211 15.02 -2.23 -13.65
N LEU A 212 14.99 -2.17 -14.98
CA LEU A 212 14.06 -2.93 -15.81
C LEU A 212 14.80 -3.55 -17.00
N ASN A 213 14.64 -4.86 -17.17
CA ASN A 213 15.14 -5.63 -18.29
C ASN A 213 13.98 -6.15 -19.14
N ARG A 214 13.97 -5.85 -20.44
CA ARG A 214 12.97 -6.36 -21.38
C ARG A 214 13.45 -7.64 -22.04
N LYS A 215 13.49 -8.78 -21.34
CA LYS A 215 14.13 -10.00 -21.87
C LYS A 215 13.45 -10.53 -23.14
N GLY A 216 14.25 -10.90 -24.14
CA GLY A 216 13.77 -11.46 -25.39
C GLY A 216 13.80 -10.47 -26.56
N ASN A 217 13.45 -10.95 -27.76
CA ASN A 217 13.50 -10.18 -29.02
C ASN A 217 14.87 -9.56 -29.35
N ASP A 218 15.96 -10.05 -28.73
CA ASP A 218 17.29 -9.54 -28.97
C ASP A 218 17.82 -10.01 -30.32
N PHE A 219 17.95 -9.11 -31.29
CA PHE A 219 18.52 -9.44 -32.61
C PHE A 219 20.00 -9.08 -32.71
N LYS A 220 20.50 -8.21 -31.81
CA LYS A 220 21.91 -7.81 -31.75
C LYS A 220 22.29 -7.39 -30.34
N ASN A 221 23.48 -7.79 -29.90
CA ASN A 221 24.08 -7.26 -28.69
C ASN A 221 25.49 -6.75 -28.96
N LEU A 222 25.93 -5.79 -28.16
CA LEU A 222 27.25 -5.17 -28.28
C LEU A 222 27.71 -4.55 -26.97
N TYR A 223 29.01 -4.34 -26.84
CA TYR A 223 29.57 -3.58 -25.73
C TYR A 223 29.28 -2.10 -25.89
N CYS A 224 28.92 -1.43 -24.79
CA CYS A 224 28.80 0.02 -24.73
C CYS A 224 29.09 0.50 -23.31
N SER A 225 29.61 1.72 -23.16
CA SER A 225 30.00 2.26 -21.87
C SER A 225 28.85 2.85 -21.07
N THR A 226 27.73 3.19 -21.71
CA THR A 226 26.59 3.85 -21.07
C THR A 226 25.25 3.48 -21.72
N ALA A 227 24.17 3.57 -20.95
CA ALA A 227 22.80 3.43 -21.45
C ALA A 227 22.46 4.44 -22.55
N ASN A 228 22.98 5.67 -22.48
CA ASN A 228 22.78 6.68 -23.51
C ASN A 228 23.36 6.27 -24.88
N LEU A 229 24.53 5.64 -24.86
CA LEU A 229 25.13 5.11 -26.08
C LEU A 229 24.27 3.96 -26.64
N CYS A 230 23.79 3.07 -25.76
CA CYS A 230 22.87 1.99 -26.16
C CYS A 230 21.58 2.53 -26.82
N GLN A 231 20.95 3.54 -26.21
CA GLN A 231 19.79 4.23 -26.78
C GLN A 231 20.09 4.82 -28.16
N LYS A 232 21.22 5.52 -28.31
CA LYS A 232 21.63 6.14 -29.57
C LYS A 232 21.81 5.10 -30.68
N ILE A 233 22.50 4.00 -30.37
CA ILE A 233 22.69 2.88 -31.29
C ILE A 233 21.32 2.31 -31.73
N CYS A 234 20.41 2.09 -30.78
CA CYS A 234 19.07 1.61 -31.11
C CYS A 234 18.28 2.62 -31.97
N THR A 235 18.43 3.91 -31.68
CA THR A 235 17.75 4.98 -32.42
C THR A 235 18.18 4.98 -33.89
N GLU A 236 19.48 4.89 -34.15
CA GLU A 236 20.05 4.86 -35.50
C GLU A 236 19.80 3.54 -36.25
N HIS A 237 19.56 2.44 -35.54
CA HIS A 237 19.33 1.14 -36.17
C HIS A 237 17.88 0.98 -36.67
N GLN A 238 17.70 0.67 -37.96
CA GLN A 238 16.39 0.62 -38.61
C GLN A 238 15.40 -0.32 -37.90
N SER A 239 15.83 -1.54 -37.56
CA SER A 239 14.96 -2.56 -36.94
C SER A 239 14.85 -2.46 -35.42
N CYS A 240 15.57 -1.55 -34.76
CA CYS A 240 15.57 -1.50 -33.30
C CYS A 240 14.40 -0.66 -32.79
N VAL A 241 13.55 -1.26 -31.95
CA VAL A 241 12.35 -0.65 -31.35
C VAL A 241 12.42 -0.58 -29.83
N ALA A 242 13.25 -1.43 -29.21
CA ALA A 242 13.55 -1.37 -27.78
C ALA A 242 15.01 -1.76 -27.53
N TRP A 243 15.51 -1.42 -26.36
CA TRP A 243 16.87 -1.76 -25.94
C TRP A 243 16.94 -2.00 -24.44
N THR A 244 17.95 -2.74 -24.01
CA THR A 244 18.33 -2.90 -22.60
C THR A 244 19.84 -2.72 -22.48
N PHE A 245 20.27 -2.06 -21.42
CA PHE A 245 21.65 -1.87 -21.00
C PHE A 245 21.84 -2.45 -19.61
N GLU A 246 22.83 -3.31 -19.44
CA GLU A 246 23.14 -4.05 -18.21
C GLU A 246 24.60 -4.51 -18.34
N ASP A 247 25.41 -4.38 -17.29
CA ASP A 247 26.80 -4.84 -17.24
C ASP A 247 27.67 -4.46 -18.46
N GLN A 248 27.61 -3.18 -18.88
CA GLN A 248 28.37 -2.64 -20.03
C GLN A 248 28.02 -3.29 -21.38
N ARG A 249 26.89 -3.97 -21.46
CA ARG A 249 26.37 -4.56 -22.68
C ARG A 249 25.03 -3.91 -23.04
N CYS A 250 24.81 -3.77 -24.33
CA CYS A 250 23.61 -3.26 -24.95
C CYS A 250 22.96 -4.40 -25.73
N TRP A 251 21.67 -4.60 -25.52
CA TRP A 251 20.86 -5.57 -26.24
C TRP A 251 19.77 -4.84 -27.01
N LEU A 252 19.87 -4.86 -28.34
CA LEU A 252 18.96 -4.24 -29.28
C LEU A 252 17.85 -5.21 -29.65
N LYS A 253 16.61 -4.73 -29.65
CA LYS A 253 15.41 -5.55 -29.81
C LYS A 253 14.54 -5.11 -30.96
N ASP A 254 13.99 -6.07 -31.69
CA ASP A 254 13.11 -5.88 -32.84
C ASP A 254 11.62 -6.01 -32.48
N GLY A 255 11.34 -6.31 -31.20
CA GLY A 255 10.04 -6.22 -30.56
C GLY A 255 10.14 -5.50 -29.21
N ILE A 256 8.99 -5.33 -28.54
CA ILE A 256 8.90 -4.73 -27.20
C ILE A 256 8.45 -5.84 -26.22
N PRO A 257 9.38 -6.63 -25.64
CA PRO A 257 9.05 -7.63 -24.63
C PRO A 257 8.51 -7.00 -23.35
N GLU A 258 7.78 -7.77 -22.55
CA GLU A 258 7.37 -7.35 -21.20
C GLU A 258 8.61 -7.03 -20.33
N GLY A 259 8.48 -6.03 -19.45
CA GLY A 259 9.55 -5.64 -18.55
C GLY A 259 9.62 -6.52 -17.31
N GLU A 260 10.79 -7.08 -17.02
CA GLU A 260 11.10 -7.77 -15.78
C GLU A 260 11.99 -6.87 -14.90
N PHE A 261 11.69 -6.81 -13.61
CA PHE A 261 12.52 -6.07 -12.65
C PHE A 261 13.93 -6.68 -12.57
N SER A 262 14.96 -5.86 -12.85
CA SER A 262 16.37 -6.25 -12.79
C SER A 262 17.21 -5.05 -12.34
N ILE A 263 17.71 -5.11 -11.10
CA ILE A 263 18.48 -4.01 -10.49
C ILE A 263 19.73 -3.72 -11.33
N GLY A 264 19.94 -2.45 -11.67
CA GLY A 264 21.07 -1.99 -12.48
C GLY A 264 20.87 -2.09 -13.99
N SER A 265 19.80 -2.73 -14.45
CA SER A 265 19.39 -2.66 -15.85
C SER A 265 18.78 -1.30 -16.18
N ILE A 266 19.00 -0.81 -17.39
CA ILE A 266 18.35 0.37 -17.94
C ILE A 266 17.83 0.01 -19.32
N SER A 267 16.51 0.05 -19.53
CA SER A 267 15.87 -0.21 -20.81
C SER A 267 15.33 1.07 -21.46
N GLY A 268 14.82 0.96 -22.67
CA GLY A 268 14.04 2.02 -23.29
C GLY A 268 13.28 1.54 -24.52
N VAL A 269 12.20 2.25 -24.85
CA VAL A 269 11.31 1.95 -25.98
C VAL A 269 11.23 3.16 -26.91
N LEU A 270 11.39 2.93 -28.20
CA LEU A 270 11.34 3.99 -29.22
C LEU A 270 9.93 4.11 -29.81
N PHE A 271 8.99 4.67 -29.03
CA PHE A 271 7.57 4.79 -29.41
C PHE A 271 7.33 5.49 -30.76
N LYS A 272 8.22 6.42 -31.16
CA LYS A 272 8.15 7.11 -32.46
C LYS A 272 8.30 6.17 -33.67
N LYS A 273 8.85 4.97 -33.49
CA LYS A 273 8.92 3.94 -34.53
C LYS A 273 7.66 3.05 -34.58
N TYR A 274 6.68 3.31 -33.72
CA TYR A 274 5.46 2.50 -33.53
C TYR A 274 4.17 3.34 -33.62
N SER A 275 4.16 4.42 -34.41
CA SER A 275 2.91 5.12 -34.70
C SER A 275 2.06 4.29 -35.64
N CYS A 276 0.98 3.70 -35.14
CA CYS A 276 -0.13 3.32 -35.99
C CYS A 276 -0.75 4.60 -36.54
N GLU A 277 -0.60 4.85 -37.84
CA GLU A 277 -1.51 5.78 -38.52
C GLU A 277 -2.88 5.11 -38.55
N ALA A 278 -3.88 5.77 -37.97
CA ALA A 278 -5.25 5.34 -38.10
C ALA A 278 -5.62 5.43 -39.60
N VAL A 279 -5.88 4.27 -40.21
CA VAL A 279 -6.44 4.16 -41.56
C VAL A 279 -7.94 4.44 -41.50
#